data_AF-A0A3A0BN83-F1
#
_entry.id   AF-A0A3A0BN83-F1
#
_cell.length_a   1.000
_cell.length_b   1.000
_cell.length_c   1.000
_cell.angle_alpha   90.00
_cell.angle_beta   90.00
_cell.angle_gamma   90.00
#
_symmetry.space_group_name_H-M   'P 1'
#
loop_
_entity.id
_entity.type
_entity.pdbx_description
1 polymer ?
#
loop_
_entity_poly.entity_id
_entity_poly.type
_entity_poly.pdbx_seq_one_letter_code
_entity_poly.pdbx_strand_id
1 'polypeptide(L)'
;MSYGYRARFGANDKNLAMNLKPRPHHHIYIEILRRMSPEQRLKKAIELSELSKDLFRQGLRQRFPDLSEEEFHKLFLKRLELCHNRNY
;
A
#
# COMPACT_ATOMS: atom_id res chain seq x y z
N MET A 1 26.74 -1.12 16.44
CA MET A 1 25.27 -1.01 16.44
C MET A 1 24.80 -0.79 15.00
N SER A 2 24.43 -1.86 14.30
CA SER A 2 24.01 -1.81 12.90
C SER A 2 22.50 -2.00 12.84
N TYR A 3 21.79 -0.95 12.42
CA TYR A 3 20.34 -1.01 12.19
C TYR A 3 20.07 -1.95 11.01
N GLY A 4 19.57 -3.14 11.34
CA GLY A 4 19.13 -4.12 10.37
C GLY A 4 17.91 -3.62 9.59
N TYR A 5 18.15 -3.08 8.39
CA TYR A 5 17.14 -3.07 7.34
C TYR A 5 16.83 -4.53 6.99
N ARG A 6 15.84 -5.10 7.69
CA ARG A 6 15.18 -6.34 7.26
C ARG A 6 14.52 -6.05 5.92
N ALA A 7 15.25 -6.36 4.86
CA ALA A 7 14.77 -6.45 3.50
C ALA A 7 13.54 -7.38 3.46
N ARG A 8 12.34 -6.81 3.52
CA ARG A 8 11.09 -7.51 3.14
C ARG A 8 10.80 -7.41 1.64
N PHE A 9 11.67 -6.75 0.88
CA PHE A 9 11.60 -6.65 -0.56
C PHE A 9 13.00 -6.80 -1.15
N GLY A 10 13.48 -8.04 -1.18
CA GLY A 10 14.74 -8.41 -1.78
C GLY A 10 14.83 -9.92 -1.72
N ALA A 11 14.68 -10.56 -2.88
CA ALA A 11 14.81 -12.00 -3.02
C ALA A 11 16.14 -12.46 -2.41
N ASN A 12 16.07 -13.10 -1.25
CA ASN A 12 17.13 -13.99 -0.81
C ASN A 12 16.87 -15.30 -1.58
N ASP A 13 17.67 -15.54 -2.62
CA ASP A 13 17.56 -16.65 -3.60
C ASP A 13 17.72 -18.06 -2.98
N LYS A 14 17.65 -18.19 -1.66
CA LYS A 14 17.70 -19.47 -0.94
C LYS A 14 16.33 -20.16 -0.80
N ASN A 15 15.26 -19.60 -1.40
CA ASN A 15 13.93 -20.21 -1.48
C ASN A 15 13.39 -20.21 -2.92
N LEU A 16 14.22 -20.60 -3.90
CA LEU A 16 13.84 -20.67 -5.31
C LEU A 16 12.69 -21.68 -5.58
N ALA A 17 12.53 -22.68 -4.70
CA ALA A 17 11.63 -23.82 -4.91
C ALA A 17 10.12 -23.49 -4.96
N MET A 18 9.68 -22.30 -4.50
CA MET A 18 8.25 -21.93 -4.49
C MET A 18 8.04 -20.44 -4.81
N ASN A 19 8.63 -19.94 -5.90
CA ASN A 19 8.29 -18.61 -6.39
C ASN A 19 6.90 -18.63 -7.07
N LEU A 20 5.84 -18.51 -6.26
CA LEU A 20 4.43 -18.56 -6.69
C LEU A 20 4.03 -17.47 -7.71
N LYS A 21 4.85 -16.44 -7.89
CA LYS A 21 4.61 -15.38 -8.88
C LYS A 21 5.92 -14.91 -9.49
N PRO A 22 6.37 -15.47 -10.64
CA PRO A 22 7.57 -15.00 -11.31
C PRO A 22 7.46 -13.51 -11.63
N ARG A 23 8.55 -12.77 -11.44
CA ARG A 23 8.62 -11.31 -11.67
C ARG A 23 9.78 -11.00 -12.63
N PRO A 24 9.69 -11.42 -13.90
CA PRO A 24 10.80 -11.28 -14.85
C PRO A 24 11.27 -9.83 -15.03
N HIS A 25 10.35 -8.87 -14.87
CA HIS A 25 10.62 -7.43 -15.01
C HIS A 25 10.76 -6.67 -13.68
N HIS A 26 10.99 -7.36 -12.57
CA HIS A 26 11.09 -6.69 -11.27
C HIS A 26 12.23 -5.66 -11.22
N HIS A 27 13.34 -5.93 -11.90
CA HIS A 27 14.47 -5.02 -11.98
C HIS A 27 14.08 -3.66 -12.61
N ILE A 28 13.26 -3.67 -13.68
CA ILE A 28 12.76 -2.47 -14.35
C ILE A 28 11.91 -1.63 -13.38
N TYR A 29 11.03 -2.28 -12.63
CA TYR A 29 10.19 -1.60 -11.64
C TYR A 29 11.04 -0.87 -10.58
N ILE A 30 12.06 -1.54 -10.03
CA ILE A 30 12.96 -0.94 -9.03
C ILE A 30 13.75 0.22 -9.64
N GLU A 31 14.21 0.09 -10.88
CA GLU A 31 14.94 1.15 -11.58
C GLU A 31 14.07 2.40 -11.78
N ILE A 32 12.81 2.23 -12.20
CA ILE A 32 11.85 3.33 -12.32
C ILE A 32 11.71 4.07 -10.98
N LEU A 33 11.52 3.35 -9.87
CA LEU A 33 11.37 3.96 -8.54
C LEU A 33 12.61 4.72 -8.08
N ARG A 34 13.81 4.19 -8.37
CA ARG A 34 15.09 4.82 -8.04
C ARG A 34 15.30 6.12 -8.81
N ARG A 35 14.90 6.15 -10.09
CA ARG A 35 15.02 7.31 -10.97
C ARG A 35 14.03 8.44 -10.67
N MET A 36 12.96 8.19 -9.92
CA MET A 36 12.02 9.24 -9.55
C MET A 36 12.67 10.31 -8.66
N SER A 37 12.37 11.58 -8.92
CA SER A 37 12.69 12.68 -8.01
C SER A 37 11.85 12.60 -6.72
N PRO A 38 12.22 13.32 -5.65
CA PRO A 38 11.38 13.45 -4.46
C PRO A 38 9.95 13.91 -4.76
N GLU A 39 9.78 14.89 -5.64
CA GLU A 39 8.49 15.45 -6.04
C GLU A 39 7.64 14.42 -6.78
N GLN A 40 8.27 13.67 -7.70
CA GLN A 40 7.59 12.59 -8.44
C GLN A 40 7.14 11.47 -7.50
N ARG A 41 8.00 11.10 -6.52
CA ARG A 41 7.64 10.11 -5.50
C ARG A 41 6.47 10.59 -4.65
N LEU A 42 6.49 11.84 -4.20
CA LEU A 42 5.40 12.43 -3.41
C LEU A 42 4.09 12.43 -4.21
N LYS A 43 4.13 12.88 -5.46
CA LYS A 43 2.96 12.87 -6.34
C LYS A 43 2.37 11.46 -6.48
N LYS A 44 3.20 10.44 -6.71
CA LYS A 44 2.75 9.05 -6.78
C LYS A 44 2.17 8.53 -5.47
N ALA A 45 2.74 8.92 -4.33
CA ALA A 45 2.20 8.55 -3.03
C ALA A 45 0.79 9.16 -2.80
N ILE A 46 0.58 10.41 -3.22
CA ILE A 46 -0.73 11.09 -3.14
C ILE A 46 -1.74 10.37 -4.05
N GLU A 47 -1.40 10.17 -5.32
CA GLU A 47 -2.27 9.47 -6.30
C GLU A 47 -2.68 8.08 -5.78
N LEU A 48 -1.73 7.30 -5.24
CA LEU A 48 -2.01 5.98 -4.68
C LEU A 48 -2.88 6.04 -3.42
N SER A 49 -2.70 7.06 -2.58
CA SER A 49 -3.50 7.26 -1.37
C SER A 49 -4.96 7.57 -1.69
N GLU A 50 -5.20 8.44 -2.67
CA GLU A 50 -6.54 8.79 -3.16
C GLU A 50 -7.25 7.57 -3.73
N LEU A 51 -6.62 6.89 -4.71
CA LEU A 51 -7.17 5.69 -5.32
C LEU A 51 -7.52 4.61 -4.28
N SER A 52 -6.62 4.39 -3.32
CA SER A 52 -6.84 3.38 -2.28
C SER A 52 -8.03 3.72 -1.38
N LYS A 53 -8.21 5.01 -1.03
CA LYS A 53 -9.35 5.46 -0.22
C LYS A 53 -10.66 5.35 -0.98
N ASP A 54 -10.67 5.62 -2.29
CA ASP A 54 -11.87 5.49 -3.12
C ASP A 54 -12.32 4.04 -3.24
N LEU A 55 -11.38 3.13 -3.57
CA LEU A 55 -11.66 1.69 -3.59
C LEU A 55 -12.12 1.18 -2.23
N PHE A 56 -11.50 1.68 -1.15
CA PHE A 56 -11.90 1.33 0.20
C PHE A 56 -13.31 1.79 0.53
N ARG A 57 -13.66 3.04 0.17
CA ARG A 57 -15.00 3.60 0.34
C ARG A 57 -16.04 2.79 -0.43
N GLN A 58 -15.77 2.45 -1.69
CA GLN A 58 -16.66 1.62 -2.52
C GLN A 58 -16.88 0.24 -1.89
N GLY A 59 -15.80 -0.45 -1.49
CA GLY A 59 -15.90 -1.75 -0.84
C GLY A 59 -16.63 -1.71 0.50
N LEU A 60 -16.48 -0.63 1.27
CA LEU A 60 -17.27 -0.43 2.50
C LEU A 60 -18.74 -0.20 2.19
N ARG A 61 -19.07 0.59 1.16
CA ARG A 61 -20.47 0.88 0.81
C ARG A 61 -21.21 -0.38 0.36
N GLN A 62 -20.53 -1.26 -0.38
CA GLN A 62 -21.05 -2.57 -0.75
C GLN A 62 -21.31 -3.49 0.46
N ARG A 63 -20.49 -3.40 1.51
CA ARG A 63 -20.65 -4.20 2.73
C ARG A 63 -21.72 -3.67 3.68
N PHE A 64 -21.97 -2.36 3.64
CA PHE A 64 -22.91 -1.67 4.51
C PHE A 64 -23.85 -0.76 3.68
N PRO A 65 -24.72 -1.36 2.84
CA PRO A 65 -25.58 -0.61 1.93
C PRO A 65 -26.63 0.25 2.66
N ASP A 66 -27.11 -0.20 3.82
CA ASP A 66 -28.24 0.42 4.51
C ASP A 66 -27.86 1.55 5.47
N LEU A 67 -26.56 1.82 5.67
CA LEU A 67 -26.13 2.93 6.51
C LEU A 67 -26.50 4.27 5.87
N SER A 68 -26.92 5.21 6.71
CA SER A 68 -27.00 6.61 6.31
C SER A 68 -25.61 7.15 5.95
N GLU A 69 -25.55 8.24 5.17
CA GLU A 69 -24.26 8.84 4.82
C GLU A 69 -23.46 9.31 6.04
N GLU A 70 -24.13 9.80 7.09
CA GLU A 70 -23.48 10.22 8.33
C GLU A 70 -22.87 9.04 9.10
N GLU A 71 -23.61 7.94 9.25
CA GLU A 71 -23.13 6.72 9.90
C GLU A 71 -22.02 6.06 9.09
N PHE A 72 -22.17 6.05 7.77
CA PHE A 72 -21.16 5.57 6.85
C PHE A 72 -19.87 6.39 6.95
N HIS A 73 -19.97 7.72 7.02
CA HIS A 73 -18.82 8.60 7.19
C HIS A 73 -18.08 8.32 8.51
N LYS A 74 -18.82 8.18 9.62
CA LYS A 74 -18.26 7.81 10.93
C LYS A 74 -17.55 6.44 10.86
N LEU A 75 -18.17 5.45 10.23
CA LEU A 75 -17.58 4.12 10.02
C LEU A 75 -16.30 4.21 9.18
N PHE A 76 -16.31 4.96 8.08
CA PHE A 76 -15.17 5.16 7.20
C PHE A 76 -13.97 5.72 7.96
N LEU A 77 -14.16 6.80 8.73
CA LEU A 77 -13.11 7.40 9.56
C LEU A 77 -12.57 6.42 10.60
N LYS A 78 -13.46 5.74 11.35
CA LYS A 78 -13.07 4.73 12.35
C LYS A 78 -12.22 3.61 11.75
N ARG A 79 -12.50 3.20 10.52
CA ARG A 79 -11.70 2.17 9.84
C ARG A 79 -10.36 2.70 9.34
N LEU A 80 -10.30 3.95 8.86
CA LEU A 80 -9.04 4.57 8.45
C LEU A 80 -8.05 4.69 9.62
N GLU A 81 -8.54 4.95 10.84
CA GLU A 81 -7.68 4.99 12.03
C GLU A 81 -6.92 3.68 12.27
N LEU A 82 -7.48 2.53 11.88
CA LEU A 82 -6.83 1.22 11.98
C LEU A 82 -5.68 1.05 10.98
N CYS A 83 -5.67 1.84 9.90
CA CYS A 83 -4.63 1.78 8.87
C CYS A 83 -3.38 2.59 9.26
N HIS A 84 -3.43 3.38 10.35
CA HIS A 84 -2.28 4.14 10.81
C HIS A 84 -1.25 3.22 11.48
N ASN A 85 -0.07 3.11 10.86
CA ASN A 85 1.07 2.45 11.48
C ASN A 85 1.61 3.33 12.64
N ARG A 86 1.26 2.99 13.89
CA ARG A 86 1.68 3.72 15.11
C ARG A 86 3.05 3.29 15.64
N ASN A 87 3.88 2.65 14.81
CA ASN A 87 5.22 2.18 15.19
C ASN A 87 6.27 3.31 15.06
N TYR A 88 6.05 4.42 15.75
CA TYR A 88 7.01 5.53 15.86
C TYR A 88 7.75 5.48 17.20
#